data_AF-A0ABD3FUJ2-F1
#
_entry.id   AF-A0ABD3FUJ2-F1
#
_cell.length_a   1.000
_cell.length_b   1.000
_cell.length_c   1.000
_cell.angle_alpha   90.00
_cell.angle_beta   90.00
_cell.angle_gamma   90.00
#
_symmetry.space_group_name_H-M   'P 1'
#
loop_
_entity.id
_entity.type
_entity.pdbx_description
1 polymer ?
#
loop_
_entity_poly.entity_id
_entity_poly.type
_entity_poly.pdbx_seq_one_letter_code
_entity_poly.pdbx_strand_id
1 'polypeptide(L)'
;MAGKRKKTHWAVRRKNKQARREGGDEQQENTESRPDHRANRSDAIHPGSYAATRVKSEATEDAAASLPTKRRYGLWVAFCGKNYSGMQMNEGVKTIEAELERALFEAGGIAESNYGFLQKIGWSRAARTDKGVHAAGQLLTAKLHVGDDIPAFVAKVNAALPEDIRVMHMVTVTKTFNAKMSCDQRIYEYLAPTFIFGKRTRSATSKGEEKKGEAAAQWPSDLRNSEEGFDDNVVIDTTTLEAHKAFRLSDETLEHLNNTLKLYVGTHNFHNFTSKMEPTNPQANRFIISFEAERPFVQNDMEWVCLRVVGQSFLLHHIRKMIGTAVEIVSGVADAPAIERAMELTKMDLPKAPSVGLYLAQAHFEVYNMKMEDSIQTSHPPLDLKEPAVAAAVEQFKRDFIFDHIMKHEERTRTYAKWLRTMEVLPFDYVAKPYLEWKKEKEEEALRTDRVGRRELAKAARVAVAAQTAGSNTVTKDEEAVVTSS
;
A
#
# COMPACT_ATOMS: atom_id res chain seq x y z
N MET A 1 35.20 0.74 -25.52
CA MET A 1 36.08 0.16 -24.48
C MET A 1 35.58 0.60 -23.10
N ALA A 2 34.91 -0.30 -22.39
CA ALA A 2 34.25 -0.02 -21.13
C ALA A 2 35.24 -0.01 -19.95
N GLY A 3 35.42 1.15 -19.32
CA GLY A 3 36.19 1.27 -18.08
C GLY A 3 35.39 0.77 -16.88
N LYS A 4 35.79 -0.36 -16.29
CA LYS A 4 35.27 -0.87 -15.02
C LYS A 4 35.44 0.19 -13.92
N ARG A 5 34.34 0.75 -13.41
CA ARG A 5 34.31 1.59 -12.21
C ARG A 5 34.76 0.73 -11.01
N LYS A 6 35.95 0.99 -10.46
CA LYS A 6 36.43 0.33 -9.23
C LYS A 6 35.52 0.71 -8.06
N LYS A 7 34.97 -0.30 -7.37
CA LYS A 7 34.20 -0.14 -6.12
C LYS A 7 35.12 0.50 -5.07
N THR A 8 34.83 1.72 -4.64
CA THR A 8 35.59 2.37 -3.57
C THR A 8 35.30 1.66 -2.24
N HIS A 9 36.32 1.00 -1.68
CA HIS A 9 36.26 0.23 -0.45
C HIS A 9 35.78 1.08 0.74
N TRP A 10 34.94 0.51 1.60
CA TRP A 10 34.24 1.20 2.71
C TRP A 10 35.18 1.93 3.69
N ALA A 11 36.43 1.46 3.82
CA ALA A 11 37.46 2.10 4.62
C ALA A 11 37.79 3.55 4.16
N VAL A 12 37.71 3.81 2.85
CA VAL A 12 37.98 5.15 2.26
C VAL A 12 36.85 6.12 2.60
N ARG A 13 35.59 5.65 2.59
CA ARG A 13 34.43 6.44 3.03
C ARG A 13 34.48 6.77 4.52
N ARG A 14 35.02 5.88 5.34
CA ARG A 14 35.20 6.10 6.79
C ARG A 14 36.29 7.14 7.07
N LYS A 15 37.44 7.08 6.37
CA LYS A 15 38.48 8.12 6.43
C LYS A 15 37.96 9.50 6.02
N ASN A 16 37.17 9.57 4.94
CA ASN A 16 36.59 10.85 4.50
C ASN A 16 35.55 11.42 5.48
N LYS A 17 34.83 10.56 6.20
CA LYS A 17 33.87 10.98 7.24
C LYS A 17 34.57 11.39 8.54
N GLN A 18 35.72 10.80 8.83
CA GLN A 18 36.55 11.15 9.98
C GLN A 18 37.33 12.46 9.75
N ALA A 19 37.88 12.67 8.56
CA ALA A 19 38.49 13.94 8.15
C ALA A 19 37.51 15.14 8.20
N ARG A 20 36.21 14.90 7.91
CA ARG A 20 35.14 15.90 8.07
C ARG A 20 34.75 16.20 9.52
N ARG A 21 35.14 15.35 10.47
CA ARG A 21 34.90 15.56 11.91
C ARG A 21 36.10 16.24 12.59
N GLU A 22 37.30 16.08 12.03
CA GLU A 22 38.54 16.65 12.54
C GLU A 22 38.79 18.09 12.03
N GLY A 23 38.15 18.50 10.93
CA GLY A 23 38.07 19.90 10.50
C GLY A 23 36.86 20.58 11.15
N GLY A 24 37.06 21.12 12.36
CA GLY A 24 36.00 21.75 13.15
C GLY A 24 35.50 23.07 12.58
N ASP A 25 34.18 23.26 12.68
CA ASP A 25 33.58 24.58 12.95
C ASP A 25 32.97 24.48 14.35
N GLU A 26 33.52 25.25 15.28
CA GLU A 26 33.03 25.41 16.64
C GLU A 26 31.71 26.18 16.61
N GLN A 27 30.59 25.49 16.82
CA GLN A 27 29.37 26.12 17.33
C GLN A 27 29.11 25.57 18.73
N GLN A 28 29.23 26.46 19.72
CA GLN A 28 28.82 26.24 21.10
C GLN A 28 27.37 25.76 21.15
N GLU A 29 27.16 24.47 21.41
CA GLU A 29 25.85 23.93 21.76
C GLU A 29 25.57 24.24 23.23
N ASN A 30 24.60 25.13 23.45
CA ASN A 30 24.03 25.46 24.75
C ASN A 30 23.50 24.18 25.41
N THR A 31 24.03 23.78 26.56
CA THR A 31 23.52 22.67 27.37
C THR A 31 22.22 23.07 28.07
N GLU A 32 21.14 23.20 27.31
CA GLU A 32 19.78 23.22 27.83
C GLU A 32 19.09 21.88 27.52
N SER A 33 18.75 21.17 28.60
CA SER A 33 17.79 20.05 28.70
C SER A 33 17.43 19.31 27.40
N ARG A 34 18.09 18.18 27.13
CA ARG A 34 17.55 17.18 26.21
C ARG A 34 16.17 16.75 26.71
N PRO A 35 15.08 16.92 25.93
CA PRO A 35 13.76 16.49 26.35
C PRO A 35 13.77 14.98 26.52
N ASP A 36 13.27 14.47 27.65
CA ASP A 36 13.07 13.04 27.82
C ASP A 36 12.05 12.54 26.79
N HIS A 37 12.54 11.87 25.74
CA HIS A 37 11.69 11.29 24.68
C HIS A 37 10.71 10.22 25.20
N ARG A 38 10.80 9.80 26.47
CA ARG A 38 9.80 8.93 27.11
C ARG A 38 8.56 9.69 27.59
N ALA A 39 8.68 10.99 27.90
CA ALA A 39 7.58 11.80 28.44
C ALA A 39 6.47 12.10 27.42
N ASN A 40 6.70 11.83 26.13
CA ASN A 40 5.76 12.16 25.04
C ASN A 40 5.01 10.93 24.49
N ARG A 41 5.01 9.82 25.22
CA ARG A 41 4.26 8.62 24.81
C ARG A 41 2.88 8.67 25.46
N SER A 42 1.84 8.65 24.62
CA SER A 42 0.46 8.40 25.06
C SER A 42 0.41 7.21 26.02
N ASP A 43 -0.09 7.45 27.23
CA ASP A 43 -0.44 6.43 28.22
C ASP A 43 -1.81 5.80 27.95
N ALA A 44 -2.50 6.22 26.89
CA ALA A 44 -3.71 5.56 26.41
C ALA A 44 -3.37 4.32 25.56
N ILE A 45 -4.11 3.24 25.78
CA ILE A 45 -4.14 2.05 24.93
C ILE A 45 -4.57 2.49 23.52
N HIS A 46 -3.92 1.96 22.50
CA HIS A 46 -4.30 2.27 21.14
C HIS A 46 -5.71 1.73 20.83
N PRO A 47 -6.64 2.54 20.31
CA PRO A 47 -8.06 2.17 20.20
C PRO A 47 -8.33 0.98 19.26
N GLY A 48 -7.46 0.77 18.27
CA GLY A 48 -7.48 -0.43 17.41
C GLY A 48 -6.93 -1.72 18.04
N SER A 49 -6.39 -1.67 19.27
CA SER A 49 -5.89 -2.87 19.97
C SER A 49 -7.05 -3.60 20.64
N TYR A 50 -7.04 -4.93 20.62
CA TYR A 50 -7.98 -5.74 21.39
C TYR A 50 -7.81 -5.56 22.92
N ALA A 51 -6.70 -4.95 23.37
CA ALA A 51 -6.55 -4.52 24.75
C ALA A 51 -7.55 -3.42 25.16
N ALA A 52 -8.05 -2.61 24.21
CA ALA A 52 -8.93 -1.48 24.49
C ALA A 52 -10.33 -1.92 24.95
N THR A 53 -10.80 -3.09 24.50
CA THR A 53 -12.12 -3.65 24.82
C THR A 53 -12.05 -4.77 25.87
N ARG A 54 -10.85 -5.14 26.31
CA ARG A 54 -10.65 -6.23 27.27
C ARG A 54 -11.03 -5.77 28.68
N VAL A 55 -11.98 -6.48 29.29
CA VAL A 55 -12.23 -6.38 30.73
C VAL A 55 -11.07 -7.05 31.45
N LYS A 56 -10.35 -6.31 32.28
CA LYS A 56 -9.31 -6.89 33.15
C LYS A 56 -10.00 -7.85 34.12
N SER A 57 -9.70 -9.13 34.05
CA SER A 57 -10.10 -10.06 35.12
C SER A 57 -9.36 -9.65 36.39
N GLU A 58 -10.08 -9.53 37.51
CA GLU A 58 -9.51 -9.54 38.86
C GLU A 58 -8.91 -10.92 39.14
N ALA A 59 -7.84 -11.26 38.43
CA ALA A 59 -7.01 -12.41 38.77
C ALA A 59 -6.07 -11.95 39.88
N THR A 60 -6.14 -12.66 41.01
CA THR A 60 -5.24 -12.57 42.16
C THR A 60 -3.79 -12.45 41.71
N GLU A 61 -3.03 -11.55 42.34
CA GLU A 61 -1.58 -11.34 42.14
C GLU A 61 -0.72 -12.61 42.34
N ASP A 62 -1.34 -13.71 42.78
CA ASP A 62 -0.74 -15.01 43.06
C ASP A 62 -0.65 -15.92 41.83
N ALA A 63 0.16 -15.52 40.85
CA ALA A 63 0.92 -16.41 39.95
C ALA A 63 1.70 -15.59 38.89
N ALA A 64 2.39 -14.52 39.28
CA ALA A 64 3.36 -13.88 38.38
C ALA A 64 4.60 -14.78 38.24
N ALA A 65 4.49 -15.86 37.47
CA ALA A 65 5.66 -16.58 36.99
C ALA A 65 6.62 -15.56 36.36
N SER A 66 7.86 -15.53 36.83
CA SER A 66 8.87 -14.58 36.35
C SER A 66 8.97 -14.69 34.83
N LEU A 67 8.48 -13.67 34.11
CA LEU A 67 8.54 -13.66 32.65
C LEU A 67 10.02 -13.75 32.21
N PRO A 68 10.33 -14.51 31.15
CA PRO A 68 11.69 -14.61 30.65
C PRO A 68 12.32 -13.24 30.36
N THR A 69 13.65 -13.15 30.33
CA THR A 69 14.32 -11.87 30.06
C THR A 69 13.87 -11.28 28.72
N LYS A 70 13.47 -10.01 28.74
CA LYS A 70 13.00 -9.28 27.55
C LYS A 70 14.15 -9.07 26.55
N ARG A 71 14.02 -9.65 25.35
CA ARG A 71 14.99 -9.49 24.24
C ARG A 71 14.30 -8.95 22.99
N ARG A 72 15.08 -8.44 22.03
CA ARG A 72 14.52 -7.97 20.75
C ARG A 72 14.57 -9.10 19.72
N TYR A 73 13.44 -9.31 19.06
CA TYR A 73 13.28 -10.33 18.03
C TYR A 73 12.86 -9.70 16.70
N GLY A 74 13.32 -10.31 15.61
CA GLY A 74 12.75 -10.18 14.27
C GLY A 74 11.79 -11.35 14.03
N LEU A 75 10.59 -11.05 13.57
CA LEU A 75 9.54 -12.03 13.27
C LEU A 75 9.20 -11.95 11.79
N TRP A 76 9.44 -13.02 11.07
CA TRP A 76 8.97 -13.19 9.70
C TRP A 76 7.54 -13.69 9.73
N VAL A 77 6.65 -12.92 9.12
CA VAL A 77 5.21 -13.19 9.12
C VAL A 77 4.70 -13.24 7.69
N ALA A 78 3.86 -14.25 7.44
CA ALA A 78 3.04 -14.37 6.26
C ALA A 78 1.56 -14.18 6.64
N PHE A 79 0.78 -13.53 5.78
CA PHE A 79 -0.65 -13.35 5.98
C PHE A 79 -1.41 -13.17 4.66
N CYS A 80 -2.69 -13.59 4.65
CA CYS A 80 -3.64 -13.25 3.60
C CYS A 80 -4.47 -12.02 4.03
N GLY A 81 -4.36 -10.91 3.29
CA GLY A 81 -4.98 -9.63 3.64
C GLY A 81 -6.51 -9.54 3.48
N LYS A 82 -7.20 -10.58 2.98
CA LYS A 82 -8.62 -10.57 2.61
C LYS A 82 -9.54 -9.97 3.67
N ASN A 83 -9.37 -10.37 4.93
CA ASN A 83 -10.26 -10.03 6.04
C ASN A 83 -9.78 -8.81 6.85
N TYR A 84 -8.78 -8.09 6.35
CA TYR A 84 -8.04 -7.10 7.12
C TYR A 84 -7.93 -5.75 6.40
N SER A 85 -8.08 -4.68 7.17
CA SER A 85 -7.92 -3.29 6.72
C SER A 85 -6.44 -2.86 6.70
N GLY A 86 -5.59 -3.75 6.19
CA GLY A 86 -4.15 -3.56 6.04
C GLY A 86 -3.33 -3.97 7.26
N MET A 87 -2.03 -3.68 7.20
CA MET A 87 -1.06 -4.04 8.24
C MET A 87 -1.28 -3.24 9.53
N GLN A 88 -1.33 -1.92 9.41
CA GLN A 88 -1.23 -1.02 10.55
C GLN A 88 -2.51 -0.99 11.37
N MET A 89 -2.38 -1.07 12.69
CA MET A 89 -3.50 -0.95 13.61
C MET A 89 -4.24 0.39 13.48
N ASN A 90 -5.57 0.31 13.34
CA ASN A 90 -6.50 1.42 13.22
C ASN A 90 -7.76 1.11 14.03
N GLU A 91 -8.48 2.14 14.47
CA GLU A 91 -9.70 2.00 15.28
C GLU A 91 -10.86 1.37 14.49
N GLY A 92 -11.65 0.52 15.15
CA GLY A 92 -12.90 -0.02 14.62
C GLY A 92 -12.77 -1.04 13.50
N VAL A 93 -11.55 -1.43 13.10
CA VAL A 93 -11.30 -2.37 12.00
C VAL A 93 -10.31 -3.45 12.38
N LYS A 94 -10.46 -4.65 11.81
CA LYS A 94 -9.49 -5.74 11.98
C LYS A 94 -8.23 -5.45 11.18
N THR A 95 -7.06 -5.63 11.79
CA THR A 95 -5.76 -5.42 11.15
C THR A 95 -4.79 -6.52 11.55
N ILE A 96 -3.74 -6.72 10.74
CA ILE A 96 -2.73 -7.75 10.98
C ILE A 96 -1.99 -7.50 12.31
N GLU A 97 -1.69 -6.23 12.62
CA GLU A 97 -1.00 -5.89 13.86
C GLU A 97 -1.81 -6.15 15.13
N ALA A 98 -3.14 -5.94 15.08
CA ALA A 98 -3.99 -6.23 16.23
C ALA A 98 -4.03 -7.74 16.54
N GLU A 99 -4.12 -8.58 15.51
CA GLU A 99 -4.06 -10.04 15.66
C GLU A 99 -2.70 -10.52 16.17
N LEU A 100 -1.60 -9.99 15.62
CA LEU A 100 -0.26 -10.33 16.07
C LEU A 100 0.00 -9.87 17.51
N GLU A 101 -0.44 -8.66 17.88
CA GLU A 101 -0.30 -8.17 19.26
C GLU A 101 -1.02 -9.09 20.24
N ARG A 102 -2.27 -9.47 19.94
CA ARG A 102 -3.06 -10.39 20.76
C ARG A 102 -2.39 -11.76 20.87
N ALA A 103 -2.02 -12.38 19.76
CA ALA A 103 -1.39 -13.70 19.78
C ALA A 103 -0.04 -13.71 20.52
N LEU A 104 0.77 -12.66 20.37
CA LEU A 104 2.02 -12.50 21.10
C LEU A 104 1.79 -12.31 22.61
N PHE A 105 0.71 -11.63 22.99
CA PHE A 105 0.30 -11.47 24.38
C PHE A 105 -0.20 -12.80 24.98
N GLU A 106 -1.12 -13.49 24.30
CA GLU A 106 -1.66 -14.80 24.72
C GLU A 106 -0.57 -15.88 24.84
N ALA A 107 0.45 -15.84 23.97
CA ALA A 107 1.61 -16.72 24.06
C ALA A 107 2.57 -16.39 25.22
N GLY A 108 2.32 -15.32 26.00
CA GLY A 108 3.15 -14.87 27.11
C GLY A 108 4.34 -13.99 26.71
N GLY A 109 4.42 -13.55 25.46
CA GLY A 109 5.53 -12.73 24.94
C GLY A 109 5.45 -11.25 25.30
N ILE A 110 4.27 -10.75 25.66
CA ILE A 110 4.02 -9.36 26.05
C ILE A 110 3.51 -9.35 27.49
N ALA A 111 4.16 -8.61 28.37
CA ALA A 111 3.68 -8.42 29.74
C ALA A 111 2.36 -7.63 29.75
N GLU A 112 1.48 -7.90 30.71
CA GLU A 112 0.17 -7.22 30.87
C GLU A 112 0.29 -5.69 30.84
N SER A 113 1.32 -5.12 31.48
CA SER A 113 1.60 -3.67 31.51
C SER A 113 2.00 -3.05 30.15
N ASN A 114 2.34 -3.89 29.17
CA ASN A 114 2.72 -3.48 27.81
C ASN A 114 1.66 -3.82 26.76
N TYR A 115 0.63 -4.60 27.09
CA TYR A 115 -0.41 -4.98 26.13
C TYR A 115 -1.26 -3.76 25.75
N GLY A 116 -1.47 -3.54 24.44
CA GLY A 116 -2.10 -2.33 23.91
C GLY A 116 -1.14 -1.17 23.65
N PHE A 117 0.15 -1.34 23.94
CA PHE A 117 1.19 -0.31 23.83
C PHE A 117 2.36 -0.78 22.96
N LEU A 118 2.14 -0.96 21.66
CA LEU A 118 3.17 -1.34 20.69
C LEU A 118 4.46 -0.47 20.77
N GLN A 119 4.35 0.80 21.14
CA GLN A 119 5.47 1.72 21.38
C GLN A 119 6.37 1.28 22.56
N LYS A 120 5.82 0.67 23.62
CA LYS A 120 6.57 0.21 24.81
C LYS A 120 7.39 -1.05 24.49
N ILE A 121 6.96 -1.86 23.53
CA ILE A 121 7.71 -3.02 23.04
C ILE A 121 8.62 -2.70 21.84
N GLY A 122 8.68 -1.44 21.40
CA GLY A 122 9.55 -1.02 20.30
C GLY A 122 9.20 -1.69 18.98
N TRP A 123 7.90 -1.81 18.71
CA TRP A 123 7.31 -2.37 17.50
C TRP A 123 7.79 -1.63 16.24
N SER A 124 8.19 -2.37 15.20
CA SER A 124 8.44 -1.82 13.87
C SER A 124 8.16 -2.86 12.79
N ARG A 125 7.89 -2.42 11.57
CA ARG A 125 7.52 -3.25 10.41
C ARG A 125 8.29 -2.82 9.17
N ALA A 126 8.67 -3.76 8.31
CA ALA A 126 9.46 -3.49 7.11
C ALA A 126 8.66 -2.79 6.00
N ALA A 127 7.39 -3.16 5.87
CA ALA A 127 6.45 -2.58 4.90
C ALA A 127 5.08 -2.34 5.54
N ARG A 128 4.39 -1.31 5.06
CA ARG A 128 2.95 -1.12 5.31
C ARG A 128 2.21 -1.63 4.09
N THR A 129 1.30 -2.57 4.28
CA THR A 129 0.41 -3.05 3.23
C THR A 129 -0.94 -2.36 3.35
N ASP A 130 -1.53 -2.03 2.20
CA ASP A 130 -2.87 -1.43 2.11
C ASP A 130 -3.96 -2.48 2.43
N LYS A 131 -5.22 -2.04 2.52
CA LYS A 131 -6.39 -2.92 2.71
C LYS A 131 -6.39 -4.03 1.65
N GLY A 132 -6.61 -5.28 2.08
CA GLY A 132 -6.68 -6.44 1.19
C GLY A 132 -5.33 -6.98 0.68
N VAL A 133 -4.23 -6.24 0.80
CA VAL A 133 -2.91 -6.66 0.28
C VAL A 133 -2.28 -7.73 1.17
N HIS A 134 -1.76 -8.80 0.57
CA HIS A 134 -1.16 -9.95 1.27
C HIS A 134 0.35 -9.76 1.53
N ALA A 135 0.95 -10.66 2.33
CA ALA A 135 2.40 -10.75 2.46
C ALA A 135 2.85 -12.20 2.72
N ALA A 136 3.94 -12.62 2.10
CA ALA A 136 4.60 -13.91 2.35
C ALA A 136 5.85 -13.77 3.23
N GLY A 137 6.50 -12.60 3.20
CA GLY A 137 7.75 -12.33 3.91
C GLY A 137 7.80 -10.93 4.51
N GLN A 138 6.83 -10.58 5.36
CA GLN A 138 6.87 -9.36 6.16
C GLN A 138 7.81 -9.55 7.35
N LEU A 139 8.73 -8.61 7.59
CA LEU A 139 9.51 -8.61 8.83
C LEU A 139 8.94 -7.58 9.82
N LEU A 140 8.60 -8.05 11.01
CA LEU A 140 8.33 -7.21 12.17
C LEU A 140 9.45 -7.31 13.21
N THR A 141 9.54 -6.33 14.09
CA THR A 141 10.43 -6.39 15.24
C THR A 141 9.73 -5.95 16.51
N ALA A 142 9.95 -6.67 17.59
CA ALA A 142 9.42 -6.31 18.91
C ALA A 142 10.38 -6.78 20.01
N LYS A 143 10.24 -6.18 21.20
CA LYS A 143 10.88 -6.64 22.43
C LYS A 143 9.92 -7.55 23.20
N LEU A 144 10.25 -8.83 23.31
CA LEU A 144 9.36 -9.90 23.78
C LEU A 144 10.01 -10.74 24.89
N HIS A 145 9.17 -11.42 25.67
CA HIS A 145 9.52 -12.37 26.72
C HIS A 145 9.36 -13.81 26.20
N VAL A 146 10.33 -14.29 25.42
CA VAL A 146 10.24 -15.59 24.71
C VAL A 146 10.86 -16.74 25.50
N GLY A 147 11.95 -16.47 26.22
CA GLY A 147 12.83 -17.51 26.78
C GLY A 147 13.84 -18.04 25.76
N ASP A 148 14.37 -19.23 26.03
CA ASP A 148 15.42 -19.84 25.21
C ASP A 148 14.85 -20.74 24.09
N ASP A 149 13.62 -21.27 24.25
CA ASP A 149 12.93 -22.09 23.25
C ASP A 149 12.07 -21.23 22.29
N ILE A 150 12.75 -20.66 21.30
CA ILE A 150 12.12 -19.86 20.22
C ILE A 150 11.09 -20.69 19.43
N PRO A 151 11.38 -21.93 18.96
CA PRO A 151 10.41 -22.73 18.21
C PRO A 151 9.12 -23.01 18.98
N ALA A 152 9.20 -23.39 20.27
CA ALA A 152 7.99 -23.65 21.06
C ALA A 152 7.16 -22.38 21.27
N PHE A 153 7.81 -21.23 21.43
CA PHE A 153 7.10 -19.94 21.48
C PHE A 153 6.40 -19.61 20.16
N VAL A 154 7.07 -19.79 19.02
CA VAL A 154 6.46 -19.59 17.70
C VAL A 154 5.25 -20.51 17.51
N ALA A 155 5.31 -21.77 17.94
CA ALA A 155 4.18 -22.69 17.90
C ALA A 155 2.99 -22.19 18.74
N LYS A 156 3.23 -21.67 19.95
CA LYS A 156 2.19 -21.05 20.79
C LYS A 156 1.54 -19.84 20.13
N VAL A 157 2.36 -18.96 19.53
CA VAL A 157 1.85 -17.78 18.81
C VAL A 157 0.99 -18.22 17.62
N ASN A 158 1.47 -19.16 16.82
CA ASN A 158 0.71 -19.67 15.66
C ASN A 158 -0.59 -20.39 16.06
N ALA A 159 -0.64 -21.03 17.23
CA ALA A 159 -1.87 -21.63 17.76
C ALA A 159 -2.92 -20.57 18.17
N ALA A 160 -2.49 -19.37 18.56
CA ALA A 160 -3.37 -18.23 18.88
C ALA A 160 -3.75 -17.39 17.65
N LEU A 161 -3.07 -17.57 16.52
CA LEU A 161 -3.32 -16.86 15.27
C LEU A 161 -4.35 -17.59 14.39
N PRO A 162 -5.24 -16.84 13.71
CA PRO A 162 -6.03 -17.36 12.60
C PRO A 162 -5.17 -18.04 11.54
N GLU A 163 -5.73 -19.01 10.81
CA GLU A 163 -4.98 -19.82 9.83
C GLU A 163 -4.33 -19.02 8.70
N ASP A 164 -4.93 -17.89 8.37
CA ASP A 164 -4.49 -16.95 7.35
C ASP A 164 -3.42 -15.95 7.84
N ILE A 165 -2.87 -16.13 9.06
CA ILE A 165 -1.70 -15.42 9.59
C ILE A 165 -0.74 -16.42 10.25
N ARG A 166 0.54 -16.38 9.86
CA ARG A 166 1.57 -17.27 10.40
C ARG A 166 2.89 -16.55 10.66
N VAL A 167 3.48 -16.80 11.82
CA VAL A 167 4.90 -16.53 12.10
C VAL A 167 5.71 -17.68 11.50
N MET A 168 6.42 -17.39 10.42
CA MET A 168 7.18 -18.37 9.64
C MET A 168 8.54 -18.66 10.28
N HIS A 169 9.17 -17.63 10.83
CA HIS A 169 10.49 -17.74 11.44
C HIS A 169 10.72 -16.59 12.43
N MET A 170 11.47 -16.84 13.50
CA MET A 170 11.78 -15.84 14.52
C MET A 170 13.23 -15.94 14.94
N VAL A 171 13.88 -14.79 15.06
CA VAL A 171 15.31 -14.69 15.37
C VAL A 171 15.60 -13.54 16.32
N THR A 172 16.66 -13.66 17.12
CA THR A 172 17.12 -12.55 17.95
C THR A 172 17.84 -11.50 17.11
N VAL A 173 17.62 -10.23 17.41
CA VAL A 173 18.26 -9.11 16.71
C VAL A 173 18.90 -8.13 17.68
N THR A 174 19.79 -7.28 17.18
CA THR A 174 20.45 -6.26 18.01
C THR A 174 19.45 -5.30 18.64
N LYS A 175 19.78 -4.77 19.83
CA LYS A 175 18.87 -3.91 20.62
C LYS A 175 18.34 -2.68 19.86
N THR A 176 19.11 -2.16 18.90
CA THR A 176 18.82 -0.96 18.10
C THR A 176 18.18 -1.26 16.75
N PHE A 177 18.02 -2.53 16.37
CA PHE A 177 17.45 -2.91 15.08
C PHE A 177 16.01 -2.40 14.92
N ASN A 178 15.69 -1.90 13.72
CA ASN A 178 14.38 -1.41 13.32
C ASN A 178 14.10 -1.86 11.89
N ALA A 179 13.09 -2.72 11.69
CA ALA A 179 12.78 -3.33 10.40
C ALA A 179 12.49 -2.30 9.30
N LYS A 180 11.86 -1.16 9.64
CA LYS A 180 11.57 -0.12 8.64
C LYS A 180 12.85 0.52 8.12
N MET A 181 13.73 0.92 9.05
CA MET A 181 14.94 1.71 8.76
C MET A 181 16.08 0.85 8.23
N SER A 182 16.11 -0.44 8.58
CA SER A 182 17.15 -1.38 8.16
C SER A 182 16.81 -2.17 6.90
N CYS A 183 15.58 -2.06 6.37
CA CYS A 183 15.19 -2.77 5.16
C CYS A 183 15.68 -2.04 3.91
N ASP A 184 16.49 -2.75 3.13
CA ASP A 184 17.22 -2.23 1.95
C ASP A 184 16.35 -2.20 0.70
N GLN A 185 15.59 -3.26 0.49
CA GLN A 185 14.73 -3.46 -0.66
C GLN A 185 13.54 -4.36 -0.30
N ARG A 186 12.47 -4.23 -1.07
CA ARG A 186 11.28 -5.08 -0.98
C ARG A 186 11.04 -5.73 -2.32
N ILE A 187 10.60 -6.98 -2.27
CA ILE A 187 10.12 -7.72 -3.41
C ILE A 187 8.62 -7.84 -3.28
N TYR A 188 7.92 -7.34 -4.28
CA TYR A 188 6.49 -7.55 -4.44
C TYR A 188 6.26 -8.44 -5.65
N GLU A 189 5.24 -9.27 -5.52
CA GLU A 189 4.74 -10.09 -6.60
C GLU A 189 3.28 -9.70 -6.85
N TYR A 190 2.89 -9.75 -8.12
CA TYR A 190 1.53 -9.49 -8.57
C TYR A 190 1.04 -10.68 -9.38
N LEU A 191 0.15 -11.46 -8.79
CA LEU A 191 -0.50 -12.58 -9.47
C LEU A 191 -1.72 -12.06 -10.23
N ALA A 192 -1.78 -12.35 -11.52
CA ALA A 192 -2.88 -11.91 -12.37
C ALA A 192 -3.21 -12.95 -13.44
N PRO A 193 -4.47 -13.01 -13.90
CA PRO A 193 -4.83 -13.87 -15.01
C PRO A 193 -4.27 -13.28 -16.32
N THR A 194 -3.78 -14.13 -17.22
CA THR A 194 -3.03 -13.66 -18.40
C THR A 194 -3.89 -12.93 -19.43
N PHE A 195 -5.20 -13.15 -19.43
CA PHE A 195 -6.14 -12.48 -20.35
C PHE A 195 -6.08 -10.94 -20.26
N ILE A 196 -5.60 -10.37 -19.15
CA ILE A 196 -5.43 -8.91 -19.03
C ILE A 196 -4.42 -8.34 -20.03
N PHE A 197 -3.55 -9.18 -20.60
CA PHE A 197 -2.57 -8.80 -21.62
C PHE A 197 -3.05 -9.11 -23.04
N GLY A 198 -4.31 -9.56 -23.20
CA GLY A 198 -4.91 -9.76 -24.51
C GLY A 198 -5.02 -8.46 -25.32
N LYS A 199 -4.90 -8.56 -26.64
CA LYS A 199 -5.05 -7.41 -27.53
C LYS A 199 -6.43 -6.76 -27.35
N ARG A 200 -6.46 -5.45 -27.15
CA ARG A 200 -7.67 -4.65 -27.04
C ARG A 200 -7.66 -3.56 -28.10
N THR A 201 -8.75 -3.45 -28.85
CA THR A 201 -8.95 -2.34 -29.78
C THR A 201 -9.71 -1.24 -29.07
N ARG A 202 -9.23 0.01 -29.16
CA ARG A 202 -10.07 1.16 -28.79
C ARG A 202 -11.29 1.13 -29.70
N SER A 203 -12.49 1.02 -29.12
CA SER A 203 -13.72 1.28 -29.87
C SER A 203 -13.61 2.66 -30.51
N ALA A 204 -13.72 2.73 -31.84
CA ALA A 204 -13.72 3.97 -32.60
C ALA A 204 -15.05 4.73 -32.40
N THR A 205 -15.30 5.15 -31.18
CA THR A 205 -16.34 6.12 -30.79
C THR A 205 -15.60 7.12 -29.92
N SER A 206 -14.94 8.15 -30.44
CA SER A 206 -15.51 9.22 -31.25
C SER A 206 -14.41 9.93 -32.08
N LYS A 207 -14.45 9.77 -33.40
CA LYS A 207 -13.96 10.83 -34.31
C LYS A 207 -15.16 11.71 -34.64
N GLY A 208 -15.18 12.93 -34.10
CA GLY A 208 -15.91 14.06 -34.66
C GLY A 208 -17.44 14.01 -34.57
N GLU A 209 -17.98 14.25 -33.39
CA GLU A 209 -19.09 15.22 -33.29
C GLU A 209 -18.74 16.18 -32.17
N GLU A 210 -18.49 17.44 -32.53
CA GLU A 210 -18.46 18.56 -31.61
C GLU A 210 -19.86 18.73 -30.99
N LYS A 211 -20.19 17.96 -29.96
CA LYS A 211 -21.10 18.46 -28.92
C LYS A 211 -20.29 19.23 -27.91
N LYS A 212 -19.99 20.49 -28.28
CA LYS A 212 -19.67 21.54 -27.30
C LYS A 212 -20.87 21.67 -26.35
N GLY A 213 -20.60 21.48 -25.06
CA GLY A 213 -21.53 21.80 -23.99
C GLY A 213 -22.05 20.57 -23.24
N GLU A 214 -21.75 20.54 -21.93
CA GLU A 214 -22.52 19.87 -20.87
C GLU A 214 -22.21 18.41 -20.51
N ALA A 215 -21.70 17.53 -21.38
CA ALA A 215 -21.51 16.11 -20.99
C ALA A 215 -20.13 15.76 -20.36
N ALA A 216 -19.09 16.55 -20.60
CA ALA A 216 -17.76 16.31 -20.00
C ALA A 216 -17.65 16.77 -18.53
N ALA A 217 -18.71 17.39 -17.99
CA ALA A 217 -18.76 17.96 -16.65
C ALA A 217 -19.42 17.05 -15.60
N GLN A 218 -19.71 15.78 -15.93
CA GLN A 218 -20.53 14.94 -15.05
C GLN A 218 -20.03 13.52 -14.86
N TRP A 219 -18.71 13.32 -14.78
CA TRP A 219 -18.17 12.14 -14.11
C TRP A 219 -17.13 12.55 -13.07
N PRO A 220 -17.42 12.39 -11.77
CA PRO A 220 -16.44 12.63 -10.72
C PRO A 220 -15.19 11.78 -10.97
N SER A 221 -14.00 12.37 -10.81
CA SER A 221 -12.70 11.67 -10.76
C SER A 221 -12.67 10.52 -9.74
N ASP A 222 -13.65 10.49 -8.86
CA ASP A 222 -13.76 9.61 -7.71
C ASP A 222 -14.30 8.21 -8.09
N LEU A 223 -15.04 8.08 -9.20
CA LEU A 223 -15.56 6.78 -9.65
C LEU A 223 -14.43 5.84 -10.13
N ARG A 224 -13.44 6.38 -10.87
CA ARG A 224 -12.28 5.60 -11.37
C ARG A 224 -11.34 5.12 -10.26
N ASN A 225 -11.39 5.75 -9.09
CA ASN A 225 -10.43 5.53 -8.00
C ASN A 225 -11.01 4.74 -6.82
N SER A 226 -12.33 4.59 -6.77
CA SER A 226 -13.02 3.81 -5.76
C SER A 226 -12.63 2.32 -5.87
N GLU A 227 -12.07 1.75 -4.80
CA GLU A 227 -11.93 0.28 -4.70
C GLU A 227 -13.31 -0.39 -4.54
N GLU A 228 -14.32 0.41 -4.20
CA GLU A 228 -15.72 0.05 -4.00
C GLU A 228 -16.55 1.12 -4.75
N GLY A 229 -16.94 0.90 -6.01
CA GLY A 229 -17.83 1.91 -6.65
C GLY A 229 -17.97 1.98 -8.17
N PHE A 230 -17.61 0.96 -8.95
CA PHE A 230 -18.16 0.82 -10.31
C PHE A 230 -18.49 -0.64 -10.68
N ASP A 231 -18.75 -1.49 -9.68
CA ASP A 231 -18.47 -2.93 -9.82
C ASP A 231 -19.69 -3.87 -9.82
N ASP A 232 -20.91 -3.41 -9.53
CA ASP A 232 -22.09 -4.30 -9.55
C ASP A 232 -22.90 -4.25 -10.86
N ASN A 233 -22.81 -3.16 -11.62
CA ASN A 233 -23.59 -3.00 -12.87
C ASN A 233 -22.85 -3.48 -14.13
N VAL A 234 -21.55 -3.79 -14.03
CA VAL A 234 -20.76 -4.30 -15.15
C VAL A 234 -20.94 -5.81 -15.23
N VAL A 235 -21.80 -6.25 -16.15
CA VAL A 235 -22.04 -7.67 -16.43
C VAL A 235 -21.03 -8.16 -17.46
N ILE A 236 -20.28 -9.20 -17.11
CA ILE A 236 -19.44 -9.95 -18.05
C ILE A 236 -20.27 -11.11 -18.58
N ASP A 237 -20.50 -11.13 -19.89
CA ASP A 237 -21.24 -12.18 -20.56
C ASP A 237 -20.47 -13.52 -20.57
N THR A 238 -21.21 -14.61 -20.77
CA THR A 238 -20.64 -15.97 -20.74
C THR A 238 -19.59 -16.19 -21.81
N THR A 239 -19.79 -15.65 -23.01
CA THR A 239 -18.85 -15.78 -24.14
C THR A 239 -17.52 -15.12 -23.82
N THR A 240 -17.54 -13.91 -23.26
CA THR A 240 -16.34 -13.20 -22.80
C THR A 240 -15.62 -13.98 -21.70
N LEU A 241 -16.37 -14.57 -20.76
CA LEU A 241 -15.78 -15.38 -19.70
C LEU A 241 -15.10 -16.65 -20.24
N GLU A 242 -15.73 -17.34 -21.19
CA GLU A 242 -15.15 -18.51 -21.86
C GLU A 242 -13.88 -18.12 -22.64
N ALA A 243 -13.91 -16.97 -23.32
CA ALA A 243 -12.72 -16.43 -24.01
C ALA A 243 -11.58 -16.11 -23.02
N HIS A 244 -11.88 -15.51 -21.87
CA HIS A 244 -10.89 -15.25 -20.82
C HIS A 244 -10.28 -16.54 -20.26
N LYS A 245 -11.09 -17.59 -20.06
CA LYS A 245 -10.59 -18.90 -19.62
C LYS A 245 -9.77 -19.61 -20.70
N ALA A 246 -10.14 -19.47 -21.97
CA ALA A 246 -9.42 -20.07 -23.10
C ALA A 246 -8.13 -19.32 -23.46
N PHE A 247 -7.98 -18.06 -23.04
CA PHE A 247 -6.82 -17.23 -23.36
C PHE A 247 -5.51 -17.85 -22.85
N ARG A 248 -4.50 -17.86 -23.71
CA ARG A 248 -3.12 -18.24 -23.35
C ARG A 248 -2.16 -17.17 -23.85
N LEU A 249 -1.23 -16.77 -23.00
CA LEU A 249 -0.23 -15.76 -23.28
C LEU A 249 0.81 -16.35 -24.22
N SER A 250 0.99 -15.73 -25.39
CA SER A 250 2.03 -16.14 -26.33
C SER A 250 3.41 -15.70 -25.84
N ASP A 251 4.46 -16.40 -26.27
CA ASP A 251 5.85 -16.06 -25.92
C ASP A 251 6.23 -14.65 -26.42
N GLU A 252 5.71 -14.23 -27.57
CA GLU A 252 5.94 -12.88 -28.11
C GLU A 252 5.28 -11.80 -27.22
N THR A 253 4.09 -12.10 -26.70
CA THR A 253 3.38 -11.18 -25.79
C THR A 253 4.08 -11.12 -24.43
N LEU A 254 4.59 -12.25 -23.93
CA LEU A 254 5.40 -12.31 -22.71
C LEU A 254 6.73 -11.56 -22.86
N GLU A 255 7.39 -11.66 -24.02
CA GLU A 255 8.58 -10.88 -24.32
C GLU A 255 8.27 -9.38 -24.38
N HIS A 256 7.18 -9.00 -25.04
CA HIS A 256 6.72 -7.61 -25.10
C HIS A 256 6.39 -7.05 -23.71
N LEU A 257 5.73 -7.84 -22.86
CA LEU A 257 5.48 -7.52 -21.46
C LEU A 257 6.78 -7.28 -20.71
N ASN A 258 7.73 -8.21 -20.77
CA ASN A 258 9.02 -8.07 -20.12
C ASN A 258 9.82 -6.85 -20.61
N ASN A 259 9.76 -6.54 -21.90
CA ASN A 259 10.39 -5.35 -22.46
C ASN A 259 9.72 -4.05 -21.95
N THR A 260 8.40 -4.06 -21.79
CA THR A 260 7.64 -2.95 -21.20
C THR A 260 7.98 -2.76 -19.71
N LEU A 261 8.01 -3.84 -18.94
CA LEU A 261 8.34 -3.79 -17.49
C LEU A 261 9.76 -3.24 -17.24
N LYS A 262 10.72 -3.57 -18.11
CA LYS A 262 12.10 -3.07 -18.03
C LYS A 262 12.21 -1.54 -18.13
N LEU A 263 11.25 -0.85 -18.74
CA LEU A 263 11.24 0.61 -18.83
C LEU A 263 11.15 1.29 -17.45
N TYR A 264 10.65 0.59 -16.44
CA TYR A 264 10.59 1.09 -15.06
C TYR A 264 11.91 0.95 -14.29
N VAL A 265 12.86 0.15 -14.78
CA VAL A 265 14.13 -0.12 -14.08
C VAL A 265 15.01 1.12 -14.05
N GLY A 266 15.64 1.38 -12.90
CA GLY A 266 16.45 2.57 -12.67
C GLY A 266 15.81 3.54 -11.68
N THR A 267 16.41 4.73 -11.61
CA THR A 267 15.94 5.82 -10.75
C THR A 267 15.10 6.77 -11.58
N HIS A 268 13.81 6.86 -11.29
CA HIS A 268 12.88 7.73 -12.01
C HIS A 268 11.99 8.50 -11.04
N ASN A 269 11.33 9.53 -11.56
CA ASN A 269 10.35 10.31 -10.83
C ASN A 269 8.95 9.72 -11.00
N PHE A 270 8.45 9.05 -9.97
CA PHE A 270 7.20 8.28 -10.02
C PHE A 270 5.97 9.06 -9.52
N HIS A 271 5.98 10.39 -9.59
CA HIS A 271 4.89 11.24 -9.07
C HIS A 271 3.51 10.96 -9.72
N ASN A 272 3.42 10.56 -10.99
CA ASN A 272 2.14 10.15 -11.62
C ASN A 272 1.69 8.74 -11.22
N PHE A 273 2.62 7.91 -10.73
CA PHE A 273 2.36 6.56 -10.26
C PHE A 273 1.89 6.50 -8.79
N THR A 274 1.61 7.65 -8.18
CA THR A 274 1.00 7.75 -6.84
C THR A 274 -0.09 8.80 -6.85
N SER A 275 -0.87 8.85 -5.78
CA SER A 275 -1.82 9.94 -5.54
C SER A 275 -1.15 11.07 -4.74
N LYS A 276 -1.59 12.30 -4.95
CA LYS A 276 -1.23 13.50 -4.14
C LYS A 276 0.28 13.77 -4.03
N MET A 277 1.05 13.46 -5.07
CA MET A 277 2.48 13.75 -5.15
C MET A 277 2.76 14.75 -6.27
N GLU A 278 3.49 15.81 -5.95
CA GLU A 278 3.97 16.76 -6.93
C GLU A 278 5.26 16.24 -7.60
N PRO A 279 5.46 16.51 -8.90
CA PRO A 279 6.68 16.11 -9.61
C PRO A 279 7.95 16.75 -9.04
N THR A 280 7.84 17.91 -8.41
CA THR A 280 8.97 18.61 -7.79
C THR A 280 9.36 18.02 -6.43
N ASN A 281 8.54 17.15 -5.84
CA ASN A 281 8.85 16.55 -4.55
C ASN A 281 9.96 15.50 -4.71
N PRO A 282 11.12 15.63 -4.04
CA PRO A 282 12.20 14.65 -4.14
C PRO A 282 11.78 13.24 -3.69
N GLN A 283 10.76 13.14 -2.82
CA GLN A 283 10.16 11.88 -2.40
C GLN A 283 9.36 11.17 -3.50
N ALA A 284 9.20 11.75 -4.68
CA ALA A 284 8.65 11.04 -5.84
C ALA A 284 9.69 10.13 -6.50
N ASN A 285 11.00 10.37 -6.30
CA ASN A 285 12.05 9.58 -6.90
C ASN A 285 12.15 8.20 -6.23
N ARG A 286 12.06 7.13 -7.02
CA ARG A 286 12.23 5.75 -6.54
C ARG A 286 13.21 5.01 -7.44
N PHE A 287 13.84 3.98 -6.85
CA PHE A 287 14.77 3.11 -7.55
C PHE A 287 14.19 1.70 -7.66
N ILE A 288 13.91 1.29 -8.90
CA ILE A 288 13.51 -0.06 -9.25
C ILE A 288 14.74 -0.82 -9.71
N ILE A 289 14.98 -1.98 -9.09
CA ILE A 289 16.15 -2.82 -9.29
C ILE A 289 15.88 -3.80 -10.43
N SER A 290 14.73 -4.46 -10.42
CA SER A 290 14.27 -5.32 -11.50
C SER A 290 12.73 -5.35 -11.54
N PHE A 291 12.19 -5.61 -12.72
CA PHE A 291 10.76 -5.85 -12.92
C PHE A 291 10.57 -6.80 -14.10
N GLU A 292 10.05 -7.99 -13.83
CA GLU A 292 9.91 -9.07 -14.81
C GLU A 292 8.65 -9.90 -14.58
N ALA A 293 8.19 -10.56 -15.63
CA ALA A 293 7.10 -11.52 -15.58
C ALA A 293 7.67 -12.94 -15.61
N GLU A 294 7.22 -13.78 -14.68
CA GLU A 294 7.55 -15.20 -14.66
C GLU A 294 6.83 -15.97 -15.78
N ARG A 295 7.21 -17.24 -15.97
CA ARG A 295 6.49 -18.11 -16.92
C ARG A 295 5.04 -18.31 -16.46
N PRO A 296 4.05 -18.16 -17.35
CA PRO A 296 2.67 -18.45 -17.03
C PRO A 296 2.45 -19.90 -16.62
N PHE A 297 1.42 -20.13 -15.82
CA PHE A 297 0.97 -21.47 -15.42
C PHE A 297 -0.55 -21.54 -15.40
N VAL A 298 -1.11 -22.74 -15.60
CA VAL A 298 -2.56 -22.95 -15.63
C VAL A 298 -3.04 -23.51 -14.29
N GLN A 299 -4.08 -22.90 -13.72
CA GLN A 299 -4.78 -23.37 -12.53
C GLN A 299 -6.25 -22.94 -12.58
N ASN A 300 -7.17 -23.84 -12.21
CA ASN A 300 -8.62 -23.63 -12.27
C ASN A 300 -9.10 -23.19 -13.66
N ASP A 301 -8.65 -23.90 -14.71
CA ASP A 301 -8.96 -23.65 -16.13
C ASP A 301 -8.56 -22.26 -16.69
N MET A 302 -7.83 -21.47 -15.90
CA MET A 302 -7.34 -20.15 -16.27
C MET A 302 -5.81 -20.12 -16.21
N GLU A 303 -5.20 -19.38 -17.12
CA GLU A 303 -3.76 -19.16 -17.09
C GLU A 303 -3.42 -17.90 -16.29
N TRP A 304 -2.40 -18.02 -15.45
CA TRP A 304 -1.96 -17.00 -14.51
C TRP A 304 -0.48 -16.68 -14.74
N VAL A 305 -0.10 -15.44 -14.45
CA VAL A 305 1.29 -14.98 -14.49
C VAL A 305 1.63 -14.21 -13.21
N CYS A 306 2.84 -14.41 -12.73
CA CYS A 306 3.38 -13.66 -11.59
C CYS A 306 4.32 -12.56 -12.10
N LEU A 307 4.02 -11.30 -11.79
CA LEU A 307 4.90 -10.17 -12.07
C LEU A 307 5.72 -9.85 -10.82
N ARG A 308 7.03 -9.94 -10.91
CA ARG A 308 7.96 -9.75 -9.79
C ARG A 308 8.70 -8.43 -9.92
N VAL A 309 8.51 -7.54 -8.96
CA VAL A 309 9.19 -6.24 -8.88
C VAL A 309 10.06 -6.13 -7.64
N VAL A 310 11.32 -5.77 -7.84
CA VAL A 310 12.30 -5.53 -6.79
C VAL A 310 12.62 -4.04 -6.78
N GLY A 311 12.47 -3.39 -5.62
CA GLY A 311 12.76 -1.97 -5.49
C GLY A 311 13.18 -1.60 -4.07
N GLN A 312 13.91 -0.49 -3.93
CA GLN A 312 14.36 -0.02 -2.61
C GLN A 312 13.18 0.38 -1.72
N SER A 313 12.24 1.12 -2.29
CA SER A 313 11.01 1.56 -1.64
C SER A 313 9.93 1.83 -2.67
N PHE A 314 8.67 1.84 -2.24
CA PHE A 314 7.51 2.06 -3.11
C PHE A 314 6.61 3.15 -2.51
N LEU A 315 5.96 3.91 -3.38
CA LEU A 315 4.92 4.89 -3.04
C LEU A 315 3.56 4.20 -2.88
N LEU A 316 2.57 4.93 -2.38
CA LEU A 316 1.19 4.46 -2.34
C LEU A 316 0.68 4.21 -3.78
N HIS A 317 0.03 3.07 -4.02
CA HIS A 317 -0.46 2.62 -5.34
C HIS A 317 0.60 2.43 -6.43
N HIS A 318 1.89 2.63 -6.13
CA HIS A 318 2.99 2.67 -7.10
C HIS A 318 3.00 1.49 -8.06
N ILE A 319 3.08 0.29 -7.49
CA ILE A 319 3.19 -0.97 -8.26
C ILE A 319 1.94 -1.19 -9.09
N ARG A 320 0.75 -0.95 -8.52
CA ARG A 320 -0.54 -1.13 -9.20
C ARG A 320 -0.69 -0.19 -10.40
N LYS A 321 -0.19 1.04 -10.30
CA LYS A 321 -0.18 1.98 -11.44
C LYS A 321 0.84 1.58 -12.50
N MET A 322 2.02 1.09 -12.12
CA MET A 322 2.99 0.55 -13.08
C MET A 322 2.39 -0.64 -13.86
N ILE A 323 1.73 -1.56 -13.17
CA ILE A 323 1.09 -2.72 -13.79
C ILE A 323 -0.08 -2.32 -14.69
N GLY A 324 -0.95 -1.41 -14.23
CA GLY A 324 -2.06 -0.92 -15.03
C GLY A 324 -1.60 -0.31 -16.35
N THR A 325 -0.56 0.54 -16.31
CA THR A 325 0.00 1.16 -17.51
C THR A 325 0.65 0.11 -18.42
N ALA A 326 1.38 -0.87 -17.86
CA ALA A 326 1.96 -1.96 -18.64
C ALA A 326 0.90 -2.82 -19.35
N VAL A 327 -0.22 -3.10 -18.68
CA VAL A 327 -1.36 -3.82 -19.26
C VAL A 327 -1.89 -3.10 -20.51
N GLU A 328 -2.05 -1.78 -20.46
CA GLU A 328 -2.57 -0.99 -21.59
C GLU A 328 -1.60 -0.89 -22.76
N ILE A 329 -0.29 -0.83 -22.48
CA ILE A 329 0.74 -0.87 -23.52
C ILE A 329 0.75 -2.24 -24.22
N VAL A 330 0.80 -3.31 -23.44
CA VAL A 330 0.86 -4.68 -23.99
C VAL A 330 -0.43 -5.06 -24.72
N SER A 331 -1.58 -4.54 -24.27
CA SER A 331 -2.87 -4.72 -24.97
C SER A 331 -2.95 -3.92 -26.28
N GLY A 332 -2.03 -3.00 -26.54
CA GLY A 332 -2.03 -2.13 -27.73
C GLY A 332 -2.90 -0.87 -27.62
N VAL A 333 -3.33 -0.50 -26.42
CA VAL A 333 -4.17 0.69 -26.16
C VAL A 333 -3.31 1.95 -26.01
N ALA A 334 -2.13 1.81 -25.41
CA ALA A 334 -1.16 2.88 -25.20
C ALA A 334 0.19 2.55 -25.85
N ASP A 335 1.01 3.57 -26.10
CA ASP A 335 2.36 3.43 -26.63
C ASP A 335 3.40 3.30 -25.51
N ALA A 336 4.50 2.57 -25.75
CA ALA A 336 5.56 2.40 -24.75
C ALA A 336 6.16 3.74 -24.22
N PRO A 337 6.34 4.80 -25.04
CA PRO A 337 6.81 6.10 -24.57
C PRO A 337 5.86 6.79 -23.57
N ALA A 338 4.62 6.32 -23.40
CA ALA A 338 3.73 6.80 -22.33
C ALA A 338 4.36 6.68 -20.94
N ILE A 339 5.17 5.64 -20.69
CA ILE A 339 5.88 5.45 -19.41
C ILE A 339 6.89 6.58 -19.18
N GLU A 340 7.68 6.92 -20.19
CA GLU A 340 8.69 7.99 -20.10
C GLU A 340 8.01 9.35 -19.89
N ARG A 341 6.97 9.66 -20.68
CA ARG A 341 6.18 10.89 -20.51
C ARG A 341 5.57 11.00 -19.11
N ALA A 342 5.15 9.88 -18.51
CA ALA A 342 4.61 9.85 -17.15
C ALA A 342 5.66 10.13 -16.06
N MET A 343 6.95 9.95 -16.35
CA MET A 343 8.08 10.21 -15.43
C MET A 343 8.68 11.62 -15.58
N GLU A 344 8.37 12.32 -16.67
CA GLU A 344 8.74 13.73 -16.87
C GLU A 344 7.94 14.68 -15.97
N LEU A 345 8.23 15.99 -16.00
CA LEU A 345 7.51 17.01 -15.20
C LEU A 345 6.10 17.30 -15.76
N THR A 346 5.28 16.26 -15.89
CA THR A 346 3.95 16.30 -16.48
C THR A 346 2.88 15.83 -15.48
N LYS A 347 1.61 16.01 -15.82
CA LYS A 347 0.50 15.33 -15.16
C LYS A 347 -0.24 14.47 -16.15
N MET A 348 -0.48 13.24 -15.71
CA MET A 348 -1.04 12.17 -16.52
C MET A 348 -1.85 11.25 -15.61
N ASP A 349 -3.08 10.94 -16.02
CA ASP A 349 -3.90 9.96 -15.31
C ASP A 349 -3.46 8.55 -15.75
N LEU A 350 -3.28 7.66 -14.79
CA LEU A 350 -2.77 6.31 -15.03
C LEU A 350 -3.70 5.27 -14.41
N PRO A 351 -4.00 4.17 -15.13
CA PRO A 351 -4.82 3.09 -14.61
C PRO A 351 -4.17 2.47 -13.35
N LYS A 352 -5.01 2.12 -12.38
CA LYS A 352 -4.60 1.45 -11.14
C LYS A 352 -5.12 0.01 -11.18
N ALA A 353 -4.22 -0.96 -11.28
CA ALA A 353 -4.59 -2.37 -11.26
C ALA A 353 -5.29 -2.77 -9.94
N PRO A 354 -6.12 -3.83 -9.92
CA PRO A 354 -6.75 -4.34 -8.69
C PRO A 354 -5.74 -4.63 -7.57
N SER A 355 -6.10 -4.41 -6.31
CA SER A 355 -5.22 -4.68 -5.15
C SER A 355 -5.05 -6.17 -4.86
N VAL A 356 -6.05 -6.99 -5.19
CA VAL A 356 -6.13 -8.42 -4.83
C VAL A 356 -4.91 -9.23 -5.28
N GLY A 357 -4.38 -8.97 -6.48
CA GLY A 357 -3.21 -9.70 -6.98
C GLY A 357 -1.89 -9.34 -6.29
N LEU A 358 -1.82 -8.22 -5.56
CA LEU A 358 -0.57 -7.68 -5.02
C LEU A 358 -0.25 -8.29 -3.65
N TYR A 359 1.01 -8.71 -3.49
CA TYR A 359 1.51 -9.10 -2.18
C TYR A 359 3.01 -8.82 -2.01
N LEU A 360 3.41 -8.59 -0.75
CA LEU A 360 4.82 -8.49 -0.39
C LEU A 360 5.42 -9.90 -0.35
N ALA A 361 6.22 -10.26 -1.35
CA ALA A 361 6.92 -11.54 -1.37
C ALA A 361 7.98 -11.60 -0.26
N GLN A 362 8.86 -10.60 -0.17
CA GLN A 362 9.91 -10.58 0.85
C GLN A 362 10.51 -9.18 1.09
N ALA A 363 10.76 -8.83 2.34
CA ALA A 363 11.65 -7.72 2.72
C ALA A 363 13.11 -8.21 2.79
N HIS A 364 14.09 -7.39 2.38
CA HIS A 364 15.52 -7.76 2.44
C HIS A 364 16.31 -6.85 3.37
N PHE A 365 17.33 -7.45 4.00
CA PHE A 365 18.18 -6.87 5.05
C PHE A 365 19.67 -7.18 4.81
N GLU A 366 20.08 -7.24 3.55
CA GLU A 366 21.44 -7.62 3.14
C GLU A 366 22.51 -6.76 3.83
N VAL A 367 22.30 -5.44 3.91
CA VAL A 367 23.26 -4.52 4.53
C VAL A 367 23.36 -4.77 6.04
N TYR A 368 22.27 -5.20 6.67
CA TYR A 368 22.29 -5.60 8.09
C TYR A 368 23.05 -6.92 8.26
N ASN A 369 22.78 -7.93 7.42
CA ASN A 369 23.42 -9.24 7.50
C ASN A 369 24.95 -9.12 7.34
N MET A 370 25.42 -8.38 6.34
CA MET A 370 26.85 -8.09 6.14
C MET A 370 27.51 -7.45 7.39
N LYS A 371 26.82 -6.49 8.02
CA LYS A 371 27.35 -5.83 9.24
C LYS A 371 27.43 -6.78 10.43
N MET A 372 26.55 -7.78 10.49
CA MET A 372 26.55 -8.76 11.57
C MET A 372 27.63 -9.83 11.36
N GLU A 373 27.89 -10.24 10.12
CA GLU A 373 28.99 -11.17 9.78
C GLU A 373 30.37 -10.57 10.11
N ASP A 374 30.58 -9.29 9.82
CA ASP A 374 31.85 -8.59 10.10
C ASP A 374 32.12 -8.35 11.61
N SER A 375 31.15 -8.64 12.48
CA SER A 375 31.26 -8.41 13.92
C SER A 375 31.83 -9.65 14.63
N ILE A 376 32.97 -9.49 15.31
CA ILE A 376 33.68 -10.57 16.03
C ILE A 376 32.87 -11.16 17.21
N GLN A 377 31.71 -10.58 17.55
CA GLN A 377 30.92 -10.89 18.76
C GLN A 377 29.47 -11.35 18.48
N THR A 378 29.07 -11.61 17.25
CA THR A 378 27.64 -11.77 16.93
C THR A 378 27.12 -13.18 17.15
N SER A 379 26.28 -13.30 18.18
CA SER A 379 25.32 -14.39 18.41
C SER A 379 23.99 -14.20 17.67
N HIS A 380 23.94 -13.28 16.71
CA HIS A 380 22.71 -12.92 15.98
C HIS A 380 22.71 -13.55 14.58
N PRO A 381 21.75 -14.43 14.27
CA PRO A 381 21.66 -15.05 12.95
C PRO A 381 21.24 -14.04 11.86
N PRO A 382 21.51 -14.34 10.58
CA PRO A 382 21.11 -13.49 9.46
C PRO A 382 19.59 -13.36 9.36
N LEU A 383 19.13 -12.18 8.92
CA LEU A 383 17.73 -11.89 8.64
C LEU A 383 17.42 -12.24 7.18
N ASP A 384 17.23 -13.52 6.92
CA ASP A 384 16.69 -14.01 5.65
C ASP A 384 15.73 -15.19 5.86
N LEU A 385 15.21 -15.70 4.74
CA LEU A 385 14.27 -16.83 4.69
C LEU A 385 14.86 -17.98 3.86
N LYS A 386 16.20 -18.09 3.81
CA LYS A 386 16.89 -19.04 2.91
C LYS A 386 16.90 -20.47 3.45
N GLU A 387 16.62 -20.67 4.73
CA GLU A 387 16.53 -22.01 5.31
C GLU A 387 15.49 -22.84 4.52
N PRO A 388 15.85 -24.01 3.96
CA PRO A 388 14.98 -24.74 3.04
C PRO A 388 13.59 -25.07 3.61
N ALA A 389 13.50 -25.43 4.89
CA ALA A 389 12.22 -25.73 5.54
C ALA A 389 11.34 -24.48 5.66
N VAL A 390 11.93 -23.33 5.99
CA VAL A 390 11.23 -22.04 6.08
C VAL A 390 10.79 -21.57 4.69
N ALA A 391 11.67 -21.64 3.69
CA ALA A 391 11.35 -21.28 2.32
C ALA A 391 10.21 -22.14 1.75
N ALA A 392 10.25 -23.45 1.99
CA ALA A 392 9.18 -24.37 1.59
C ALA A 392 7.85 -24.03 2.28
N ALA A 393 7.89 -23.72 3.59
CA ALA A 393 6.69 -23.32 4.32
C ALA A 393 6.10 -21.99 3.80
N VAL A 394 6.95 -21.02 3.42
CA VAL A 394 6.51 -19.75 2.82
C VAL A 394 5.85 -19.97 1.46
N GLU A 395 6.45 -20.79 0.60
CA GLU A 395 5.86 -21.13 -0.71
C GLU A 395 4.57 -21.93 -0.56
N GLN A 396 4.49 -22.84 0.42
CA GLN A 396 3.25 -23.56 0.74
C GLN A 396 2.16 -22.59 1.19
N PHE A 397 2.47 -21.66 2.10
CA PHE A 397 1.53 -20.64 2.56
C PHE A 397 1.04 -19.73 1.41
N LYS A 398 1.95 -19.34 0.50
CA LYS A 398 1.57 -18.59 -0.72
C LYS A 398 0.52 -19.33 -1.51
N ARG A 399 0.71 -20.64 -1.75
CA ARG A 399 -0.23 -21.46 -2.54
C ARG A 399 -1.57 -21.63 -1.83
N ASP A 400 -1.54 -22.00 -0.56
CA ASP A 400 -2.72 -22.41 0.20
C ASP A 400 -3.63 -21.24 0.57
N PHE A 401 -3.05 -20.06 0.86
CA PHE A 401 -3.82 -18.92 1.38
C PHE A 401 -3.84 -17.70 0.47
N ILE A 402 -2.73 -17.38 -0.21
CA ILE A 402 -2.64 -16.18 -1.06
C ILE A 402 -3.17 -16.49 -2.47
N PHE A 403 -2.61 -17.49 -3.15
CA PHE A 403 -2.96 -17.82 -4.53
C PHE A 403 -4.37 -18.37 -4.59
N ASP A 404 -4.70 -19.32 -3.70
CA ASP A 404 -6.06 -19.84 -3.56
C ASP A 404 -7.09 -18.72 -3.39
N HIS A 405 -6.80 -17.74 -2.53
CA HIS A 405 -7.69 -16.61 -2.35
C HIS A 405 -7.84 -15.76 -3.62
N ILE A 406 -6.73 -15.37 -4.25
CA ILE A 406 -6.74 -14.52 -5.45
C ILE A 406 -7.53 -15.19 -6.57
N MET A 407 -7.30 -16.48 -6.79
CA MET A 407 -7.96 -17.25 -7.86
C MET A 407 -9.46 -17.43 -7.59
N LYS A 408 -9.84 -17.83 -6.36
CA LYS A 408 -11.26 -17.95 -5.97
C LYS A 408 -11.96 -16.59 -5.96
N HIS A 409 -11.25 -15.52 -5.62
CA HIS A 409 -11.79 -14.17 -5.68
C HIS A 409 -12.15 -13.83 -7.12
N GLU A 410 -11.23 -13.99 -8.07
CA GLU A 410 -11.51 -13.70 -9.48
C GLU A 410 -12.65 -14.55 -10.04
N GLU A 411 -12.72 -15.84 -9.71
CA GLU A 411 -13.81 -16.71 -10.15
C GLU A 411 -15.18 -16.20 -9.69
N ARG A 412 -15.26 -15.67 -8.45
CA ARG A 412 -16.51 -15.20 -7.84
C ARG A 412 -16.88 -13.78 -8.27
N THR A 413 -15.93 -12.85 -8.25
CA THR A 413 -16.19 -11.41 -8.39
C THR A 413 -15.88 -10.89 -9.79
N ARG A 414 -15.05 -11.62 -10.56
CA ARG A 414 -14.58 -11.24 -11.91
C ARG A 414 -13.90 -9.87 -11.90
N THR A 415 -13.18 -9.56 -10.83
CA THR A 415 -12.56 -8.25 -10.58
C THR A 415 -11.64 -7.81 -11.73
N TYR A 416 -10.82 -8.70 -12.27
CA TYR A 416 -9.95 -8.36 -13.41
C TYR A 416 -10.75 -8.12 -14.68
N ALA A 417 -11.74 -8.96 -14.97
CA ALA A 417 -12.60 -8.79 -16.14
C ALA A 417 -13.41 -7.47 -16.09
N LYS A 418 -14.01 -7.14 -14.93
CA LYS A 418 -14.73 -5.89 -14.72
C LYS A 418 -13.81 -4.67 -14.78
N TRP A 419 -12.60 -4.79 -14.24
CA TRP A 419 -11.57 -3.76 -14.34
C TRP A 419 -11.18 -3.47 -15.80
N LEU A 420 -10.90 -4.50 -16.61
CA LEU A 420 -10.63 -4.33 -18.05
C LEU A 420 -11.80 -3.65 -18.76
N ARG A 421 -13.03 -4.13 -18.50
CA ARG A 421 -14.24 -3.55 -19.10
C ARG A 421 -14.42 -2.08 -18.74
N THR A 422 -14.08 -1.70 -17.51
CA THR A 422 -14.11 -0.30 -17.07
C THR A 422 -13.12 0.55 -17.87
N MET A 423 -11.91 0.05 -18.13
CA MET A 423 -10.92 0.76 -18.95
C MET A 423 -11.33 0.85 -20.43
N GLU A 424 -12.10 -0.11 -20.95
CA GLU A 424 -12.66 -0.02 -22.32
C GLU A 424 -13.75 1.04 -22.45
N VAL A 425 -14.63 1.14 -21.44
CA VAL A 425 -15.74 2.11 -21.42
C VAL A 425 -15.24 3.52 -21.10
N LEU A 426 -14.23 3.63 -20.23
CA LEU A 426 -13.61 4.88 -19.78
C LEU A 426 -12.11 4.87 -20.10
N PRO A 427 -11.73 5.00 -21.37
CA PRO A 427 -10.32 4.95 -21.77
C PRO A 427 -9.52 6.11 -21.18
N PHE A 428 -8.28 5.81 -20.79
CA PHE A 428 -7.29 6.83 -20.45
C PHE A 428 -6.79 7.45 -21.75
N ASP A 429 -6.65 8.78 -21.80
CA ASP A 429 -6.19 9.49 -22.99
C ASP A 429 -4.67 9.44 -23.18
N TYR A 430 -3.93 9.16 -22.10
CA TYR A 430 -2.47 9.20 -22.02
C TYR A 430 -1.88 10.52 -22.53
N VAL A 431 -2.62 11.62 -22.37
CA VAL A 431 -2.16 12.97 -22.70
C VAL A 431 -1.35 13.50 -21.53
N ALA A 432 -0.05 13.65 -21.74
CA ALA A 432 0.84 14.24 -20.76
C ALA A 432 0.76 15.77 -20.84
N LYS A 433 0.33 16.41 -19.75
CA LYS A 433 0.26 17.87 -19.67
C LYS A 433 1.42 18.42 -18.86
N PRO A 434 2.15 19.47 -19.30
CA PRO A 434 3.16 20.11 -18.47
C PRO A 434 2.61 20.50 -17.09
N TYR A 435 3.33 20.17 -16.02
CA TYR A 435 2.80 20.30 -14.65
C TYR A 435 2.34 21.72 -14.30
N LEU A 436 3.09 22.74 -14.73
CA LEU A 436 2.75 24.14 -14.46
C LEU A 436 1.44 24.57 -15.13
N GLU A 437 1.20 24.10 -16.36
CA GLU A 437 -0.05 24.37 -17.07
C GLU A 437 -1.22 23.65 -16.41
N TRP A 438 -1.04 22.37 -16.09
CA TRP A 438 -2.04 21.60 -15.36
C TRP A 438 -2.40 22.23 -14.01
N LYS A 439 -1.38 22.69 -13.26
CA LYS A 439 -1.55 23.31 -11.95
C LYS A 439 -2.36 24.60 -12.06
N LYS A 440 -2.00 25.46 -13.03
CA LYS A 440 -2.71 26.71 -13.29
C LYS A 440 -4.19 26.46 -13.62
N GLU A 441 -4.48 25.50 -14.49
CA GLU A 441 -5.87 25.15 -14.83
C GLU A 441 -6.65 24.61 -13.64
N LYS A 442 -6.03 23.80 -12.80
CA LYS A 442 -6.69 23.29 -11.58
C LYS A 442 -6.95 24.38 -10.55
N GLU A 443 -6.05 25.33 -10.41
CA GLU A 443 -6.25 26.52 -9.57
C GLU A 443 -7.40 27.39 -10.12
N GLU A 444 -7.44 27.63 -11.44
CA GLU A 444 -8.52 28.36 -12.11
C GLU A 444 -9.87 27.64 -12.01
N GLU A 445 -9.89 26.31 -12.17
CA GLU A 445 -11.08 25.48 -12.01
C GLU A 445 -11.60 25.54 -10.57
N ALA A 446 -10.72 25.40 -9.58
CA ALA A 446 -11.05 25.50 -8.16
C ALA A 446 -11.66 26.87 -7.81
N LEU A 447 -11.06 27.95 -8.32
CA LEU A 447 -11.58 29.31 -8.21
C LEU A 447 -12.97 29.46 -8.86
N ARG A 448 -13.20 28.82 -10.01
CA ARG A 448 -14.50 28.84 -10.69
C ARG A 448 -15.56 28.10 -9.86
N THR A 449 -15.25 26.90 -9.36
CA THR A 449 -16.17 26.13 -8.52
C THR A 449 -16.47 26.82 -7.19
N ASP A 450 -15.48 27.46 -6.56
CA ASP A 450 -15.71 28.26 -5.34
C ASP A 450 -16.64 29.45 -5.63
N ARG A 451 -16.44 30.16 -6.75
CA ARG A 451 -17.33 31.25 -7.18
C ARG A 451 -18.76 30.77 -7.48
N VAL A 452 -18.92 29.64 -8.16
CA VAL A 452 -20.23 29.03 -8.45
C VAL A 452 -20.90 28.59 -7.15
N GLY A 453 -20.18 27.94 -6.24
CA GLY A 453 -20.68 27.54 -4.92
C GLY A 453 -21.14 28.73 -4.08
N ARG A 454 -20.35 29.81 -4.03
CA ARG A 454 -20.77 31.07 -3.37
C ARG A 454 -22.01 31.69 -3.99
N ARG A 455 -22.14 31.65 -5.32
CA ARG A 455 -23.31 32.18 -6.04
C ARG A 455 -24.58 31.37 -5.76
N GLU A 456 -24.49 30.04 -5.72
CA GLU A 456 -25.61 29.17 -5.37
C GLU A 456 -26.03 29.33 -3.89
N LEU A 457 -25.07 29.44 -2.96
CA LEU A 457 -25.35 29.78 -1.56
C LEU A 457 -26.05 31.14 -1.42
N ALA A 458 -25.60 32.16 -2.16
CA ALA A 458 -26.23 33.47 -2.17
C ALA A 458 -27.65 33.44 -2.77
N LYS A 459 -27.88 32.61 -3.79
CA LYS A 459 -29.21 32.41 -4.40
C LYS A 459 -30.15 31.69 -3.43
N ALA A 460 -29.69 30.65 -2.75
CA ALA A 460 -30.45 29.93 -1.73
C ALA A 460 -30.82 30.86 -0.56
N ALA A 461 -29.89 31.70 -0.10
CA ALA A 461 -30.16 32.69 0.94
C ALA A 461 -31.22 33.72 0.51
N ARG A 462 -31.17 34.21 -0.74
CA ARG A 462 -32.19 35.13 -1.28
C ARG A 462 -33.58 34.49 -1.38
N VAL A 463 -33.66 33.22 -1.77
CA VAL A 463 -34.92 32.48 -1.81
C VAL A 463 -35.49 32.27 -0.41
N ALA A 464 -34.65 31.94 0.58
CA ALA A 464 -35.06 31.81 1.97
C ALA A 464 -35.59 33.14 2.56
N VAL A 465 -34.92 34.25 2.27
CA VAL A 465 -35.36 35.59 2.71
C VAL A 465 -36.68 36.00 2.02
N ALA A 466 -36.84 35.71 0.73
CA ALA A 466 -38.09 35.95 0.00
C ALA A 466 -39.26 35.12 0.53
N ALA A 467 -39.02 33.87 0.92
CA ALA A 467 -40.04 33.01 1.54
C ALA A 467 -40.48 33.55 2.91
N GLN A 468 -39.55 34.08 3.71
CA GLN A 468 -39.86 34.70 5.01
C GLN A 468 -40.61 36.03 4.87
N THR A 469 -40.31 36.84 3.85
CA THR A 469 -41.03 38.10 3.60
C THR A 469 -42.42 37.87 3.01
N ALA A 470 -42.62 36.84 2.20
CA ALA A 470 -43.95 36.46 1.68
C ALA A 470 -44.89 35.91 2.78
N GLY A 471 -44.35 35.23 3.79
CA GLY A 471 -45.12 34.75 4.95
C GLY A 471 -45.54 35.84 5.94
N SER A 472 -44.85 36.99 5.95
CA SER A 472 -45.17 38.12 6.83
C SER A 472 -46.31 39.00 6.28
N ASN A 473 -46.41 39.15 4.96
CA ASN A 473 -47.43 39.99 4.31
C ASN A 473 -48.81 39.34 4.18
N THR A 474 -48.98 38.08 4.61
CA THR A 474 -50.28 37.39 4.60
C THR A 474 -51.01 37.48 5.94
N VAL A 475 -50.35 37.91 7.02
CA VAL A 475 -50.98 38.00 8.36
C VAL A 475 -51.71 39.34 8.57
N THR A 476 -51.43 40.39 7.81
CA THR A 476 -52.04 41.71 8.01
C THR A 476 -53.34 41.97 7.25
N LYS A 477 -53.86 40.99 6.49
CA LYS A 477 -55.15 41.14 5.76
C LYS A 477 -56.34 40.39 6.36
N ASP A 478 -56.13 39.52 7.34
CA ASP A 478 -57.22 38.75 7.96
C ASP A 478 -57.70 39.33 9.31
N GLU A 479 -57.10 40.41 9.84
CA GLU A 479 -57.57 41.06 11.08
C GLU A 479 -58.60 42.20 10.89
N GLU A 480 -58.92 42.62 9.65
CA GLU A 480 -59.95 43.66 9.41
C GLU A 480 -61.36 43.11 9.13
N ALA A 481 -61.58 41.79 9.11
CA ALA A 481 -62.87 41.21 8.71
C ALA A 481 -63.77 40.69 9.86
N VAL A 482 -63.39 40.83 11.14
CA VAL A 482 -64.14 40.20 12.26
C VAL A 482 -64.89 41.20 13.18
N VAL A 483 -64.85 42.50 12.93
CA VAL A 483 -65.60 43.48 13.75
C VAL A 483 -66.66 44.21 12.94
N THR A 484 -67.65 43.49 12.40
CA THR A 484 -69.00 44.03 12.10
C THR A 484 -70.04 42.89 12.03
N SER A 485 -70.44 42.38 13.20
CA SER A 485 -71.80 41.85 13.39
C SER A 485 -72.10 41.66 14.88
N SER A 486 -72.62 42.71 15.50
CA SER A 486 -73.60 42.67 16.60
C SER A 486 -74.28 44.04 16.67
#